data_AF-A0A663MNY0-F1
#
_entry.id   AF-A0A663MNY0-F1
#
_cell.length_a   1.000
_cell.length_b   1.000
_cell.length_c   1.000
_cell.angle_alpha   90.00
_cell.angle_beta   90.00
_cell.angle_gamma   90.00
#
_symmetry.space_group_name_H-M   'P 1'
#
loop_
_entity.id
_entity.type
_entity.pdbx_description
1 polymer ?
#
loop_
_entity_poly.entity_id
_entity_poly.type
_entity_poly.pdbx_seq_one_letter_code
_entity_poly.pdbx_strand_id
1 'polypeptide(L)'
;ETGAVLSPSPACTSIRGFSTFETEQTLRLSVESDINGLRRVLDELTLARADLEMQIENLKEELAYLKKNHEEEMNALRGQVGGEISVEMDAAPGIDLTKILAEMREQYESLADKNRRDAEQWFFSKTEELNREVAINTEQLQSGKTEITELRRTIQSLEIDLQSQLSTKAALEGTLADTEARYGTQLAQLQALITSVEEQLGELRCDMERQNHEYRVLLDVKCRLEQEIATYRRLLEGEDAQYVEGLPGEGVTTSSRQVRTIVEEVQDGKVVSSREQVALTTR
;
A
#
# COMPACT_ATOMS: atom_id res chain seq x y z
N GLU A 1 -5.56 10.92 51.91
CA GLU A 1 -4.93 10.04 50.91
C GLU A 1 -5.76 10.10 49.63
N THR A 2 -5.22 10.81 48.64
CA THR A 2 -5.85 11.10 47.35
C THR A 2 -5.56 9.94 46.39
N GLY A 3 -6.55 9.07 46.16
CA GLY A 3 -6.51 8.04 45.13
C GLY A 3 -7.18 8.54 43.84
N ALA A 4 -6.39 9.08 42.91
CA ALA A 4 -6.87 9.42 41.57
C ALA A 4 -7.06 8.15 40.74
N VAL A 5 -8.30 7.80 40.45
CA VAL A 5 -8.64 6.75 39.48
C VAL A 5 -8.40 7.32 38.08
N LEU A 6 -7.25 6.99 37.50
CA LEU A 6 -6.92 7.28 36.11
C LEU A 6 -7.82 6.42 35.21
N SER A 7 -8.83 7.02 34.60
CA SER A 7 -9.60 6.42 33.51
C SER A 7 -8.68 6.21 32.29
N PRO A 8 -8.62 5.00 31.70
CA PRO A 8 -7.79 4.74 30.54
C PRO A 8 -8.29 5.51 29.31
N SER A 9 -7.36 6.15 28.61
CA SER A 9 -7.60 6.99 27.44
C SER A 9 -8.25 6.20 26.28
N PRO A 10 -9.25 6.76 25.56
CA PRO A 10 -10.05 6.04 24.54
C PRO A 10 -9.24 5.49 23.35
N ALA A 11 -8.04 6.01 23.11
CA ALA A 11 -7.13 5.49 22.08
C ALA A 11 -6.60 4.07 22.39
N CYS A 12 -6.42 3.73 23.67
CA CYS A 12 -5.92 2.41 24.09
C CYS A 12 -6.97 1.30 23.91
N THR A 13 -8.25 1.63 24.08
CA THR A 13 -9.36 0.71 23.87
C THR A 13 -9.57 0.38 22.39
N SER A 14 -9.36 1.36 21.50
CA SER A 14 -9.49 1.18 20.04
C SER A 14 -8.37 0.32 19.45
N ILE A 15 -7.12 0.50 19.90
CA ILE A 15 -5.97 -0.30 19.46
C ILE A 15 -6.09 -1.75 19.93
N ARG A 16 -6.60 -1.96 21.16
CA ARG A 16 -6.84 -3.30 21.70
C ARG A 16 -8.00 -4.02 20.99
N GLY A 17 -9.03 -3.29 20.57
CA GLY A 17 -10.14 -3.84 19.77
C GLY A 17 -9.70 -4.25 18.35
N PHE A 18 -8.82 -3.47 17.73
CA PHE A 18 -8.26 -3.76 16.41
C PHE A 18 -7.38 -5.02 16.42
N SER A 19 -6.48 -5.14 17.40
CA SER A 19 -5.62 -6.34 17.51
C SER A 19 -6.43 -7.60 17.85
N THR A 20 -7.48 -7.50 18.68
CA THR A 20 -8.36 -8.65 18.92
C THR A 20 -9.12 -9.07 17.67
N PHE A 21 -9.59 -8.12 16.86
CA PHE A 21 -10.29 -8.41 15.61
C PHE A 21 -9.38 -9.08 14.57
N GLU A 22 -8.14 -8.63 14.40
CA GLU A 22 -7.17 -9.27 13.50
C GLU A 22 -6.83 -10.70 13.93
N THR A 23 -6.67 -10.93 15.25
CA THR A 23 -6.42 -12.29 15.75
C THR A 23 -7.63 -13.20 15.57
N GLU A 24 -8.85 -12.71 15.80
CA GLU A 24 -10.09 -13.45 15.58
C GLU A 24 -10.31 -13.77 14.10
N GLN A 25 -10.02 -12.82 13.21
CA GLN A 25 -10.08 -13.02 11.76
C GLN A 25 -9.08 -14.09 11.31
N THR A 26 -7.84 -14.05 11.81
CA THR A 26 -6.81 -15.05 11.50
C THR A 26 -7.23 -16.45 11.97
N LEU A 27 -7.76 -16.56 13.18
CA LEU A 27 -8.29 -17.81 13.72
C LEU A 27 -9.46 -18.34 12.88
N ARG A 28 -10.37 -17.45 12.45
CA ARG A 28 -11.50 -17.82 11.61
C ARG A 28 -11.05 -18.38 10.25
N LEU A 29 -10.08 -17.72 9.61
CA LEU A 29 -9.50 -18.20 8.35
C LEU A 29 -8.78 -19.55 8.52
N SER A 30 -8.09 -19.77 9.64
CA SER A 30 -7.47 -21.06 9.97
C SER A 30 -8.52 -22.16 10.09
N VAL A 31 -9.59 -21.91 10.85
CA VAL A 31 -10.68 -22.89 11.03
C VAL A 31 -11.41 -23.15 9.72
N GLU A 32 -11.62 -22.14 8.88
CA GLU A 32 -12.21 -22.31 7.55
C GLU A 32 -11.30 -23.15 6.63
N SER A 33 -9.97 -23.00 6.73
CA SER A 33 -9.00 -23.85 6.04
C SER A 33 -9.09 -25.31 6.51
N ASP A 34 -9.13 -25.53 7.82
CA ASP A 34 -9.25 -26.87 8.42
C ASP A 34 -10.56 -27.55 8.01
N ILE A 35 -11.69 -26.83 8.00
CA ILE A 35 -12.98 -27.35 7.54
C ILE A 35 -12.90 -27.77 6.07
N ASN A 36 -12.27 -26.96 5.22
CA ASN A 36 -12.10 -27.30 3.81
C ASN A 36 -11.17 -28.52 3.62
N GLY A 37 -10.12 -28.62 4.44
CA GLY A 37 -9.24 -29.79 4.48
C GLY A 37 -9.99 -31.06 4.89
N LEU A 38 -10.77 -31.02 5.96
CA LEU A 38 -11.57 -32.14 6.45
C LEU A 38 -12.63 -32.58 5.42
N ARG A 39 -13.23 -31.65 4.68
CA ARG A 39 -14.16 -31.97 3.58
C ARG A 39 -13.46 -32.75 2.46
N ARG A 40 -12.24 -32.35 2.07
CA ARG A 40 -11.47 -33.10 1.07
C ARG A 40 -11.13 -34.51 1.54
N VAL A 41 -10.71 -34.66 2.79
CA VAL A 41 -10.43 -35.98 3.38
C VAL A 41 -11.70 -36.86 3.40
N LEU A 42 -12.85 -36.27 3.71
CA LEU A 42 -14.13 -36.98 3.65
C LEU A 42 -14.46 -37.45 2.22
N ASP A 43 -14.26 -36.61 1.22
CA ASP A 43 -14.50 -36.96 -0.19
C ASP A 43 -13.55 -38.09 -0.64
N GLU A 44 -12.26 -38.01 -0.28
CA GLU A 44 -11.26 -39.05 -0.57
C GLU A 44 -11.63 -40.39 0.10
N LEU A 45 -12.02 -40.37 1.38
CA LEU A 45 -12.47 -41.56 2.09
C LEU A 45 -13.77 -42.13 1.49
N THR A 46 -14.66 -41.28 0.99
CA THR A 46 -15.90 -41.71 0.35
C THR A 46 -15.62 -42.43 -0.97
N LEU A 47 -14.69 -41.91 -1.78
CA LEU A 47 -14.24 -42.57 -2.99
C LEU A 47 -13.55 -43.91 -2.69
N ALA A 48 -12.62 -43.93 -1.73
CA ALA A 48 -11.95 -45.16 -1.33
C ALA A 48 -12.93 -46.23 -0.82
N ARG A 49 -13.98 -45.82 -0.10
CA ARG A 49 -15.05 -46.73 0.34
C ARG A 49 -15.80 -47.33 -0.84
N ALA A 50 -16.17 -46.51 -1.83
CA ALA A 50 -16.87 -46.97 -3.03
C ALA A 50 -16.01 -47.95 -3.86
N ASP A 51 -14.71 -47.68 -4.01
CA ASP A 51 -13.78 -48.58 -4.71
C ASP A 51 -13.65 -49.93 -3.99
N LEU A 52 -13.56 -49.93 -2.66
CA LEU A 52 -13.52 -51.16 -1.86
C LEU A 52 -14.84 -51.93 -1.92
N GLU A 53 -15.98 -51.25 -1.90
CA GLU A 53 -17.30 -51.87 -2.08
C GLU A 53 -17.41 -52.56 -3.45
N MET A 54 -16.90 -51.92 -4.52
CA MET A 54 -16.84 -52.50 -5.85
C MET A 54 -15.92 -53.73 -5.93
N GLN A 55 -14.73 -53.67 -5.31
CA GLN A 55 -13.82 -54.83 -5.25
C GLN A 55 -14.44 -56.01 -4.51
N ILE A 56 -15.15 -55.75 -3.41
CA ILE A 56 -15.87 -56.78 -2.66
C ILE A 56 -16.93 -57.44 -3.54
N GLU A 57 -17.68 -56.67 -4.31
CA GLU A 57 -18.73 -57.22 -5.17
C GLU A 57 -18.14 -58.05 -6.31
N ASN A 58 -17.09 -57.55 -6.99
CA ASN A 58 -16.38 -58.31 -8.02
C ASN A 58 -15.85 -59.65 -7.49
N LEU A 59 -15.23 -59.67 -6.30
CA LEU A 59 -14.73 -60.90 -5.69
C LEU A 59 -15.85 -61.88 -5.32
N LYS A 60 -17.03 -61.40 -4.93
CA LYS A 60 -18.19 -62.28 -4.72
C LYS A 60 -18.68 -62.89 -6.03
N GLU A 61 -18.72 -62.12 -7.11
CA GLU A 61 -19.09 -62.61 -8.43
C GLU A 61 -18.10 -63.67 -8.94
N GLU A 62 -16.79 -63.43 -8.81
CA GLU A 62 -15.76 -64.42 -9.15
C GLU A 62 -15.92 -65.71 -8.34
N LEU A 63 -16.14 -65.60 -7.03
CA LEU A 63 -16.34 -66.76 -6.16
C LEU A 63 -17.59 -67.56 -6.58
N ALA A 64 -18.69 -66.87 -6.91
CA ALA A 64 -19.90 -67.52 -7.42
C ALA A 64 -19.64 -68.22 -8.76
N TYR A 65 -18.88 -67.59 -9.66
CA TYR A 65 -18.50 -68.16 -10.95
C TYR A 65 -17.65 -69.43 -10.78
N LEU A 66 -16.60 -69.39 -9.94
CA LEU A 66 -15.75 -70.55 -9.69
C LEU A 66 -16.53 -71.72 -9.05
N LYS A 67 -17.43 -71.44 -8.11
CA LYS A 67 -18.28 -72.48 -7.51
C LYS A 67 -19.16 -73.16 -8.55
N LYS A 68 -19.80 -72.38 -9.41
CA LYS A 68 -20.64 -72.91 -10.49
C LYS A 68 -19.82 -73.75 -11.47
N ASN A 69 -18.66 -73.26 -11.90
CA ASN A 69 -17.78 -74.00 -12.81
C ASN A 69 -17.31 -75.33 -12.19
N HIS A 70 -16.93 -75.33 -10.91
CA HIS A 70 -16.54 -76.54 -10.21
C HIS A 70 -17.70 -77.55 -10.09
N GLU A 71 -18.91 -77.08 -9.84
CA GLU A 71 -20.10 -77.94 -9.80
C GLU A 71 -20.41 -78.56 -11.18
N GLU A 72 -20.25 -77.79 -12.26
CA GLU A 72 -20.38 -78.27 -13.64
C GLU A 72 -19.30 -79.30 -14.01
N GLU A 73 -18.03 -79.06 -13.65
CA GLU A 73 -16.92 -79.99 -13.88
C GLU A 73 -17.09 -81.29 -13.08
N MET A 74 -17.51 -81.21 -11.81
CA MET A 74 -17.76 -82.38 -10.98
C MET A 74 -18.93 -83.21 -11.51
N ASN A 75 -19.97 -82.56 -12.03
CA ASN A 75 -21.09 -83.24 -12.69
C ASN A 75 -20.66 -83.92 -14.00
N ALA A 76 -19.81 -83.26 -14.81
CA ALA A 76 -19.27 -83.83 -16.04
C ALA A 76 -18.40 -85.07 -15.75
N LEU A 77 -17.50 -84.99 -14.76
CA LEU A 77 -16.64 -86.11 -14.35
C LEU A 77 -17.46 -87.25 -13.75
N ARG A 78 -18.51 -86.96 -12.97
CA ARG A 78 -19.42 -87.99 -12.45
C ARG A 78 -20.15 -88.75 -13.56
N GLY A 79 -20.36 -88.13 -14.72
CA GLY A 79 -20.89 -88.77 -15.92
C GLY A 79 -19.87 -89.61 -16.70
N GLN A 80 -18.57 -89.36 -16.52
CA GLN A 80 -17.50 -89.98 -17.31
C GLN A 80 -16.89 -91.23 -16.64
N VAL A 81 -17.13 -91.47 -15.35
CA VAL A 81 -16.56 -92.60 -14.58
C VAL A 81 -17.38 -93.92 -14.75
N GLY A 82 -18.29 -93.99 -15.73
CA GLY A 82 -19.12 -95.17 -16.02
C GLY A 82 -18.58 -96.11 -17.10
N GLY A 83 -17.29 -96.10 -17.42
CA GLY A 83 -16.72 -96.90 -18.51
C GLY A 83 -15.44 -97.63 -18.11
N GLU A 84 -15.57 -98.91 -17.76
CA GLU A 84 -14.45 -99.84 -17.66
C GLU A 84 -14.00 -100.21 -19.08
N ILE A 85 -12.83 -99.71 -19.51
CA ILE A 85 -12.25 -99.99 -20.83
C ILE A 85 -10.89 -100.65 -20.63
N SER A 86 -10.85 -101.95 -20.88
CA SER A 86 -9.62 -102.73 -21.08
C SER A 86 -9.08 -102.44 -22.48
N VAL A 87 -7.81 -102.02 -22.58
CA VAL A 87 -7.12 -101.76 -23.86
C VAL A 87 -5.86 -102.62 -23.92
N GLU A 88 -5.85 -103.55 -24.85
CA GLU A 88 -4.66 -104.31 -25.23
C GLU A 88 -3.71 -103.45 -26.06
N MET A 89 -2.43 -103.53 -25.71
CA MET A 89 -1.35 -102.65 -26.17
C MET A 89 -0.60 -103.31 -27.33
N ASP A 90 -0.66 -102.71 -28.52
CA ASP A 90 0.20 -103.07 -29.66
C ASP A 90 1.48 -102.21 -29.62
N ALA A 91 2.64 -102.85 -29.50
CA ALA A 91 3.92 -102.20 -29.29
C ALA A 91 4.65 -101.99 -30.64
N ALA A 92 4.56 -100.77 -31.17
CA ALA A 92 5.43 -100.28 -32.25
C ALA A 92 6.90 -100.14 -31.77
N PRO A 93 7.89 -100.08 -32.69
CA PRO A 93 9.32 -100.18 -32.37
C PRO A 93 9.76 -99.10 -31.38
N GLY A 94 10.57 -99.50 -30.39
CA GLY A 94 10.98 -98.68 -29.26
C GLY A 94 11.54 -97.33 -29.68
N ILE A 95 10.75 -96.29 -29.46
CA ILE A 95 11.19 -94.91 -29.46
C ILE A 95 12.33 -94.80 -28.43
N ASP A 96 13.49 -94.28 -28.83
CA ASP A 96 14.63 -94.08 -27.93
C ASP A 96 14.31 -93.00 -26.89
N LEU A 97 13.70 -93.45 -25.80
CA LEU A 97 13.24 -92.64 -24.69
C LEU A 97 14.39 -91.83 -24.06
N THR A 98 15.61 -92.39 -24.08
CA THR A 98 16.82 -91.74 -23.56
C THR A 98 17.13 -90.45 -24.31
N LYS A 99 17.03 -90.48 -25.64
CA LYS A 99 17.27 -89.31 -26.49
C LYS A 99 16.19 -88.24 -26.29
N ILE A 100 14.92 -88.64 -26.20
CA ILE A 100 13.80 -87.71 -25.96
C ILE A 100 13.89 -87.07 -24.57
N LEU A 101 14.26 -87.85 -23.54
CA LEU A 101 14.46 -87.32 -22.19
C LEU A 101 15.65 -86.34 -22.12
N ALA A 102 16.73 -86.62 -22.86
CA ALA A 102 17.87 -85.72 -22.96
C ALA A 102 17.49 -84.41 -23.69
N GLU A 103 16.77 -84.50 -24.80
CA GLU A 103 16.31 -83.34 -25.58
C GLU A 103 15.29 -82.50 -24.80
N MET A 104 14.36 -83.13 -24.08
CA MET A 104 13.46 -82.47 -23.14
C MET A 104 14.23 -81.74 -22.03
N ARG A 105 15.26 -82.37 -21.47
CA ARG A 105 16.11 -81.76 -20.44
C ARG A 105 16.84 -80.53 -20.97
N GLU A 106 17.42 -80.63 -22.17
CA GLU A 106 18.12 -79.51 -22.81
C GLU A 106 17.16 -78.35 -23.14
N GLN A 107 15.92 -78.65 -23.56
CA GLN A 107 14.90 -77.61 -23.74
C GLN A 107 14.50 -76.94 -22.42
N TYR A 108 14.33 -77.71 -21.33
CA TYR A 108 14.05 -77.15 -20.01
C TYR A 108 15.22 -76.33 -19.47
N GLU A 109 16.45 -76.80 -19.61
CA GLU A 109 17.63 -76.03 -19.23
C GLU A 109 17.71 -74.75 -20.05
N SER A 110 17.52 -74.80 -21.37
CA SER A 110 17.46 -73.60 -22.23
C SER A 110 16.36 -72.62 -21.82
N LEU A 111 15.16 -73.12 -21.49
CA LEU A 111 14.03 -72.30 -21.05
C LEU A 111 14.29 -71.66 -19.68
N ALA A 112 14.85 -72.41 -18.73
CA ALA A 112 15.23 -71.90 -17.41
C ALA A 112 16.32 -70.83 -17.52
N ASP A 113 17.30 -71.05 -18.40
CA ASP A 113 18.40 -70.13 -18.63
C ASP A 113 17.94 -68.85 -19.35
N LYS A 114 16.99 -68.94 -20.28
CA LYS A 114 16.32 -67.79 -20.90
C LYS A 114 15.51 -67.01 -19.86
N ASN A 115 14.65 -67.70 -19.10
CA ASN A 115 13.84 -67.08 -18.06
C ASN A 115 14.71 -66.33 -17.03
N ARG A 116 15.83 -66.93 -16.59
CA ARG A 116 16.78 -66.28 -15.71
C ARG A 116 17.38 -65.01 -16.32
N ARG A 117 17.83 -65.05 -17.57
CA ARG A 117 18.37 -63.86 -18.27
C ARG A 117 17.31 -62.78 -18.46
N ASP A 118 16.09 -63.16 -18.81
CA ASP A 118 14.97 -62.23 -19.02
C ASP A 118 14.58 -61.56 -17.70
N ALA A 119 14.56 -62.31 -16.59
CA ALA A 119 14.34 -61.78 -15.25
C ALA A 119 15.46 -60.80 -14.85
N GLU A 120 16.74 -61.19 -15.02
CA GLU A 120 17.89 -60.31 -14.75
C GLU A 120 17.82 -59.01 -15.56
N GLN A 121 17.52 -59.08 -16.86
CA GLN A 121 17.36 -57.90 -17.72
C GLN A 121 16.17 -57.04 -17.30
N TRP A 122 15.04 -57.65 -16.95
CA TRP A 122 13.87 -56.93 -16.46
C TRP A 122 14.17 -56.19 -15.15
N PHE A 123 14.85 -56.84 -14.20
CA PHE A 123 15.29 -56.22 -12.96
C PHE A 123 16.28 -55.08 -13.21
N PHE A 124 17.24 -55.27 -14.11
CA PHE A 124 18.22 -54.24 -14.44
C PHE A 124 17.53 -53.02 -15.07
N SER A 125 16.65 -53.24 -16.05
CA SER A 125 15.88 -52.18 -16.69
C SER A 125 15.01 -51.41 -15.70
N LYS A 126 14.32 -52.11 -14.79
CA LYS A 126 13.51 -51.44 -13.74
C LYS A 126 14.35 -50.68 -12.73
N THR A 127 15.51 -51.20 -12.37
CA THR A 127 16.44 -50.53 -11.44
C THR A 127 17.05 -49.29 -12.09
N GLU A 128 17.38 -49.34 -13.37
CA GLU A 128 17.88 -48.20 -14.14
C GLU A 128 16.82 -47.10 -14.27
N GLU A 129 15.57 -47.48 -14.61
CA GLU A 129 14.44 -46.56 -14.67
C GLU A 129 14.19 -45.87 -13.31
N LEU A 130 14.17 -46.64 -12.22
CA LEU A 130 14.01 -46.09 -10.88
C LEU A 130 15.15 -45.14 -10.49
N ASN A 131 16.41 -45.51 -10.78
CA ASN A 131 17.55 -44.64 -10.51
C ASN A 131 17.49 -43.33 -11.31
N ARG A 132 17.05 -43.40 -12.58
CA ARG A 132 16.83 -42.22 -13.41
C ARG A 132 15.75 -41.33 -12.82
N GLU A 133 14.63 -41.90 -12.39
CA GLU A 133 13.54 -41.14 -11.78
C GLU A 133 13.96 -40.50 -10.45
N VAL A 134 14.68 -41.23 -9.59
CA VAL A 134 15.25 -40.71 -8.34
C VAL A 134 16.23 -39.56 -8.62
N ALA A 135 17.08 -39.66 -9.65
CA ALA A 135 17.99 -38.60 -10.02
C ALA A 135 17.24 -37.32 -10.46
N ILE A 136 16.23 -37.47 -11.32
CA ILE A 136 15.40 -36.35 -11.79
C ILE A 136 14.64 -35.70 -10.62
N ASN A 137 14.00 -36.50 -9.77
CA ASN A 137 13.27 -36.00 -8.60
C ASN A 137 14.21 -35.28 -7.63
N THR A 138 15.41 -35.83 -7.40
CA THR A 138 16.43 -35.20 -6.56
C THR A 138 16.86 -33.85 -7.14
N GLU A 139 17.09 -33.77 -8.45
CA GLU A 139 17.43 -32.52 -9.14
C GLU A 139 16.31 -31.48 -9.02
N GLN A 140 15.05 -31.88 -9.26
CA GLN A 140 13.88 -31.02 -9.10
C GLN A 140 13.69 -30.55 -7.65
N LEU A 141 13.96 -31.42 -6.67
CA LEU A 141 13.90 -31.05 -5.27
C LEU A 141 15.00 -30.05 -4.90
N GLN A 142 16.21 -30.23 -5.42
CA GLN A 142 17.29 -29.27 -5.21
C GLN A 142 16.99 -27.92 -5.89
N SER A 143 16.48 -27.92 -7.12
CA SER A 143 16.13 -26.68 -7.82
C SER A 143 15.00 -25.93 -7.13
N GLY A 144 13.95 -26.63 -6.68
CA GLY A 144 12.87 -26.03 -5.89
C GLY A 144 13.37 -25.48 -4.56
N LYS A 145 14.30 -26.19 -3.90
CA LYS A 145 14.93 -25.69 -2.66
C LYS A 145 15.74 -24.42 -2.92
N THR A 146 16.51 -24.34 -4.00
CA THR A 146 17.27 -23.13 -4.35
C THR A 146 16.33 -21.97 -4.67
N GLU A 147 15.26 -22.20 -5.43
CA GLU A 147 14.26 -21.18 -5.75
C GLU A 147 13.59 -20.63 -4.48
N ILE A 148 13.22 -21.50 -3.54
CA ILE A 148 12.67 -21.08 -2.25
C ILE A 148 13.67 -20.22 -1.47
N THR A 149 14.96 -20.59 -1.46
CA THR A 149 15.98 -19.78 -0.75
C THR A 149 16.22 -18.43 -1.42
N GLU A 150 16.17 -18.38 -2.75
CA GLU A 150 16.29 -17.13 -3.52
C GLU A 150 15.09 -16.23 -3.26
N LEU A 151 13.87 -16.77 -3.33
CA LEU A 151 12.64 -16.03 -3.02
C LEU A 151 12.63 -15.51 -1.57
N ARG A 152 13.13 -16.29 -0.61
CA ARG A 152 13.27 -15.80 0.78
C ARG A 152 14.27 -14.65 0.86
N ARG A 153 15.38 -14.71 0.12
CA ARG A 153 16.37 -13.64 0.06
C ARG A 153 15.81 -12.38 -0.61
N THR A 154 15.02 -12.51 -1.67
CA THR A 154 14.38 -11.37 -2.34
C THR A 154 13.34 -10.71 -1.44
N ILE A 155 12.53 -11.50 -0.72
CA ILE A 155 11.59 -10.98 0.29
C ILE A 155 12.33 -10.16 1.35
N GLN A 156 13.40 -10.71 1.94
CA GLN A 156 14.19 -9.99 2.94
C GLN A 156 14.81 -8.70 2.39
N SER A 157 15.30 -8.72 1.15
CA SER A 157 15.82 -7.52 0.49
C SER A 157 14.74 -6.46 0.33
N LEU A 158 13.55 -6.86 -0.15
CA LEU A 158 12.42 -5.95 -0.35
C LEU A 158 11.88 -5.40 0.98
N GLU A 159 11.89 -6.19 2.05
CA GLU A 159 11.54 -5.73 3.39
C GLU A 159 12.52 -4.67 3.91
N ILE A 160 13.82 -4.88 3.70
CA ILE A 160 14.85 -3.90 4.05
C ILE A 160 14.68 -2.61 3.23
N ASP A 161 14.46 -2.75 1.92
CA ASP A 161 14.21 -1.61 1.04
C ASP A 161 12.97 -0.84 1.49
N LEU A 162 11.86 -1.53 1.81
CA LEU A 162 10.65 -0.92 2.35
C LEU A 162 10.92 -0.15 3.65
N GLN A 163 11.62 -0.76 4.61
CA GLN A 163 11.98 -0.09 5.86
C GLN A 163 12.87 1.14 5.61
N SER A 164 13.82 1.05 4.67
CA SER A 164 14.65 2.19 4.29
C SER A 164 13.80 3.32 3.72
N GLN A 165 12.83 3.03 2.85
CA GLN A 165 11.96 4.03 2.26
C GLN A 165 11.00 4.65 3.28
N LEU A 166 10.51 3.87 4.25
CA LEU A 166 9.73 4.42 5.36
C LEU A 166 10.57 5.37 6.22
N SER A 167 11.84 5.03 6.47
CA SER A 167 12.74 5.89 7.23
C SER A 167 13.08 7.19 6.49
N THR A 168 13.31 7.14 5.18
CA THR A 168 13.57 8.33 4.36
C THR A 168 12.33 9.21 4.26
N LYS A 169 11.14 8.60 4.07
CA LYS A 169 9.87 9.31 4.10
C LYS A 169 9.67 10.06 5.42
N ALA A 170 9.84 9.37 6.55
CA ALA A 170 9.68 10.00 7.87
C ALA A 170 10.68 11.14 8.10
N ALA A 171 11.93 10.99 7.63
CA ALA A 171 12.93 12.06 7.69
C ALA A 171 12.51 13.27 6.84
N LEU A 172 12.03 13.05 5.62
CA LEU A 172 11.56 14.11 4.72
C LEU A 172 10.32 14.84 5.30
N GLU A 173 9.34 14.09 5.80
CA GLU A 173 8.17 14.66 6.48
C GLU A 173 8.57 15.49 7.69
N GLY A 174 9.55 15.04 8.48
CA GLY A 174 10.14 15.81 9.57
C GLY A 174 10.79 17.11 9.11
N THR A 175 11.62 17.06 8.07
CA THR A 175 12.24 18.28 7.51
C THR A 175 11.22 19.25 6.92
N LEU A 176 10.13 18.74 6.33
CA LEU A 176 9.05 19.56 5.82
C LEU A 176 8.34 20.28 6.98
N ALA A 177 7.93 19.53 8.01
CA ALA A 177 7.30 20.12 9.20
C ALA A 177 8.20 21.18 9.88
N ASP A 178 9.50 20.91 10.00
CA ASP A 178 10.47 21.86 10.56
C ASP A 178 10.60 23.14 9.72
N THR A 179 10.60 23.01 8.39
CA THR A 179 10.68 24.17 7.49
C THR A 179 9.39 24.98 7.50
N GLU A 180 8.23 24.32 7.47
CA GLU A 180 6.92 24.97 7.61
C GLU A 180 6.80 25.70 8.95
N ALA A 181 7.21 25.09 10.06
CA ALA A 181 7.21 25.74 11.37
C ALA A 181 8.13 26.97 11.39
N ARG A 182 9.35 26.87 10.83
CA ARG A 182 10.26 28.01 10.73
C ARG A 182 9.65 29.15 9.91
N TYR A 183 9.11 28.87 8.73
CA TYR A 183 8.47 29.91 7.92
C TYR A 183 7.21 30.48 8.57
N GLY A 184 6.42 29.65 9.26
CA GLY A 184 5.28 30.11 10.06
C GLY A 184 5.69 31.10 11.14
N THR A 185 6.78 30.82 11.87
CA THR A 185 7.31 31.76 12.88
C THR A 185 7.85 33.05 12.26
N GLN A 186 8.56 32.97 11.13
CA GLN A 186 9.05 34.15 10.42
C GLN A 186 7.90 35.02 9.91
N LEU A 187 6.84 34.42 9.37
CA LEU A 187 5.65 35.13 8.90
C LEU A 187 4.94 35.81 10.06
N ALA A 188 4.78 35.13 11.21
CA ALA A 188 4.19 35.71 12.40
C ALA A 188 5.01 36.91 12.94
N GLN A 189 6.35 36.82 12.90
CA GLN A 189 7.25 37.92 13.28
C GLN A 189 7.09 39.13 12.35
N LEU A 190 7.06 38.89 11.03
CA LEU A 190 6.84 39.95 10.04
C LEU A 190 5.46 40.59 10.20
N GLN A 191 4.42 39.79 10.41
CA GLN A 191 3.07 40.29 10.65
C GLN A 191 3.01 41.17 11.92
N ALA A 192 3.68 40.75 12.99
CA ALA A 192 3.76 41.55 14.22
C ALA A 192 4.48 42.88 14.00
N LEU A 193 5.55 42.89 13.20
CA LEU A 193 6.25 44.12 12.84
C LEU A 193 5.37 45.05 12.00
N ILE A 194 4.66 44.52 11.00
CA ILE A 194 3.72 45.28 10.17
C ILE A 194 2.66 45.93 11.07
N THR A 195 2.01 45.14 11.92
CA THR A 195 0.97 45.65 12.84
C THR A 195 1.51 46.73 13.78
N SER A 196 2.73 46.56 14.31
CA SER A 196 3.36 47.59 15.15
C SER A 196 3.61 48.90 14.40
N VAL A 197 4.06 48.82 13.14
CA VAL A 197 4.28 50.02 12.31
C VAL A 197 2.95 50.68 11.91
N GLU A 198 1.93 49.88 11.58
CA GLU A 198 0.58 50.37 11.29
C GLU A 198 -0.03 51.10 12.50
N GLU A 199 0.16 50.57 13.71
CA GLU A 199 -0.26 51.20 14.96
C GLU A 199 0.47 52.53 15.17
N GLN A 200 1.80 52.57 15.04
CA GLN A 200 2.58 53.82 15.15
C GLN A 200 2.14 54.87 14.11
N LEU A 201 1.84 54.45 12.87
CA LEU A 201 1.29 55.35 11.85
C LEU A 201 -0.11 55.87 12.21
N GLY A 202 -0.94 55.02 12.81
CA GLY A 202 -2.25 55.40 13.33
C GLY A 202 -2.15 56.44 14.45
N GLU A 203 -1.29 56.21 15.43
CA GLU A 203 -1.02 57.15 16.53
C GLU A 203 -0.52 58.50 16.01
N LEU A 204 0.47 58.50 15.11
CA LEU A 204 1.01 59.74 14.53
C LEU A 204 -0.05 60.53 13.77
N ARG A 205 -0.95 59.85 13.03
CA ARG A 205 -2.08 60.52 12.35
C ARG A 205 -3.02 61.18 13.35
N CYS A 206 -3.40 60.47 14.41
CA CYS A 206 -4.24 61.01 15.48
C CYS A 206 -3.59 62.25 16.15
N ASP A 207 -2.29 62.18 16.42
CA ASP A 207 -1.54 63.31 16.98
C ASP A 207 -1.47 64.51 16.02
N MET A 208 -1.25 64.27 14.73
CA MET A 208 -1.26 65.33 13.72
C MET A 208 -2.64 66.00 13.62
N GLU A 209 -3.72 65.22 13.64
CA GLU A 209 -5.09 65.75 13.61
C GLU A 209 -5.39 66.59 14.86
N ARG A 210 -4.98 66.11 16.03
CA ARG A 210 -5.08 66.85 17.30
C ARG A 210 -4.31 68.16 17.26
N GLN A 211 -3.02 68.11 16.88
CA GLN A 211 -2.19 69.32 16.74
C GLN A 211 -2.81 70.31 15.75
N ASN A 212 -3.30 69.83 14.60
CA ASN A 212 -3.94 70.68 13.60
C ASN A 212 -5.21 71.36 14.15
N HIS A 213 -5.98 70.66 14.98
CA HIS A 213 -7.13 71.25 15.68
C HIS A 213 -6.70 72.32 16.69
N GLU A 214 -5.70 72.03 17.53
CA GLU A 214 -5.14 73.00 18.48
C GLU A 214 -4.60 74.26 17.78
N TYR A 215 -3.89 74.08 16.65
CA TYR A 215 -3.41 75.19 15.82
C TYR A 215 -4.56 76.04 15.27
N ARG A 216 -5.65 75.42 14.80
CA ARG A 216 -6.83 76.15 14.33
C ARG A 216 -7.47 76.99 15.44
N VAL A 217 -7.61 76.43 16.64
CA VAL A 217 -8.14 77.15 17.80
C VAL A 217 -7.24 78.33 18.16
N LEU A 218 -5.92 78.13 18.19
CA LEU A 218 -4.97 79.19 18.50
C LEU A 218 -5.00 80.32 17.44
N LEU A 219 -5.15 79.97 16.17
CA LEU A 219 -5.26 80.94 15.08
C LEU A 219 -6.53 81.78 15.20
N ASP A 220 -7.67 81.17 15.58
CA ASP A 220 -8.92 81.89 15.84
C ASP A 220 -8.78 82.91 16.98
N VAL A 221 -8.19 82.48 18.10
CA VAL A 221 -7.89 83.38 19.23
C VAL A 221 -6.96 84.52 18.80
N LYS A 222 -5.91 84.22 18.02
CA LYS A 222 -4.98 85.23 17.50
C LYS A 222 -5.70 86.23 16.59
N CYS A 223 -6.56 85.78 15.69
CA CYS A 223 -7.36 86.66 14.84
C CYS A 223 -8.29 87.57 15.67
N ARG A 224 -8.93 87.03 16.73
CA ARG A 224 -9.75 87.84 17.65
C ARG A 224 -8.93 88.89 18.38
N LEU A 225 -7.76 88.53 18.91
CA LEU A 225 -6.87 89.47 19.59
C LEU A 225 -6.35 90.56 18.63
N GLU A 226 -6.07 90.23 17.37
CA GLU A 226 -5.68 91.22 16.36
C GLU A 226 -6.81 92.22 16.07
N GLN A 227 -8.06 91.76 16.03
CA GLN A 227 -9.23 92.64 15.92
C GLN A 227 -9.36 93.55 17.14
N GLU A 228 -9.22 93.01 18.35
CA GLU A 228 -9.23 93.80 19.59
C GLU A 228 -8.13 94.88 19.57
N ILE A 229 -6.89 94.52 19.23
CA ILE A 229 -5.77 95.47 19.09
C ILE A 229 -6.09 96.56 18.05
N ALA A 230 -6.66 96.20 16.89
CA ALA A 230 -7.05 97.18 15.89
C ALA A 230 -8.12 98.15 16.40
N THR A 231 -9.10 97.66 17.18
CA THR A 231 -10.09 98.52 17.83
C THR A 231 -9.48 99.42 18.90
N TYR A 232 -8.57 98.91 19.73
CA TYR A 232 -7.87 99.70 20.73
C TYR A 232 -7.03 100.81 20.08
N ARG A 233 -6.29 100.52 18.99
CA ARG A 233 -5.55 101.53 18.22
C ARG A 233 -6.47 102.64 17.71
N ARG A 234 -7.62 102.29 17.13
CA ARG A 234 -8.62 103.27 16.66
C ARG A 234 -9.14 104.17 17.78
N LEU A 235 -9.38 103.62 18.98
CA LEU A 235 -9.84 104.40 20.13
C LEU A 235 -8.74 105.33 20.69
N LEU A 236 -7.48 104.88 20.69
CA LEU A 236 -6.32 105.64 21.16
C LEU A 236 -5.91 106.76 20.19
N GLU A 237 -6.10 106.56 18.89
CA GLU A 237 -5.83 107.56 17.86
C GLU A 237 -6.88 108.71 17.84
N GLY A 238 -7.96 108.59 18.61
CA GLY A 238 -9.03 109.59 18.67
C GLY A 238 -9.91 109.56 17.42
N GLU A 239 -11.21 109.74 17.61
CA GLU A 239 -12.19 109.87 16.52
C GLU A 239 -12.00 111.23 15.81
N ASP A 240 -10.89 111.44 15.10
CA ASP A 240 -10.81 112.48 14.08
C ASP A 240 -11.43 111.93 12.79
N ALA A 241 -12.70 112.25 12.61
CA ALA A 241 -13.50 111.95 11.44
C ALA A 241 -12.79 112.37 10.13
N GLN A 242 -12.77 111.47 9.13
CA GLN A 242 -13.14 111.80 7.75
C GLN A 242 -13.28 110.56 6.86
N TYR A 243 -14.53 110.38 6.40
CA TYR A 243 -14.89 109.93 5.05
C TYR A 243 -13.78 110.18 4.00
N VAL A 244 -13.20 109.13 3.41
CA VAL A 244 -12.74 108.99 2.00
C VAL A 244 -12.50 107.48 1.80
N GLU A 245 -13.42 106.73 1.22
CA GLU A 245 -13.49 106.40 -0.22
C GLU A 245 -12.26 105.62 -0.74
N GLY A 246 -12.47 104.38 -1.20
CA GLY A 246 -11.53 103.69 -2.09
C GLY A 246 -11.14 102.24 -1.72
N LEU A 247 -11.99 101.29 -2.10
CA LEU A 247 -11.59 99.92 -2.49
C LEU A 247 -10.57 99.97 -3.67
N PRO A 248 -9.99 98.85 -4.14
CA PRO A 248 -9.45 97.68 -3.45
C PRO A 248 -8.02 97.36 -3.94
N GLY A 249 -7.11 97.03 -3.02
CA GLY A 249 -5.80 96.46 -3.36
C GLY A 249 -5.84 94.94 -3.36
N GLU A 250 -6.69 94.32 -4.19
CA GLU A 250 -6.62 92.88 -4.47
C GLU A 250 -5.36 92.60 -5.31
N GLY A 251 -4.23 92.47 -4.63
CA GLY A 251 -3.08 91.74 -5.15
C GLY A 251 -3.42 90.26 -5.14
N VAL A 252 -4.17 89.79 -6.14
CA VAL A 252 -4.31 88.37 -6.46
C VAL A 252 -2.91 87.86 -6.80
N THR A 253 -2.22 87.32 -5.80
CA THR A 253 -1.12 86.40 -6.05
C THR A 253 -1.75 85.09 -6.52
N THR A 254 -1.82 84.91 -7.83
CA THR A 254 -2.16 83.63 -8.47
C THR A 254 -1.06 82.64 -8.08
N SER A 255 -1.23 81.98 -6.93
CA SER A 255 -0.42 80.84 -6.52
C SER A 255 -0.79 79.67 -7.44
N SER A 256 0.01 79.48 -8.50
CA SER A 256 -0.17 78.34 -9.40
C SER A 256 0.25 77.07 -8.66
N ARG A 257 -0.74 76.25 -8.32
CA ARG A 257 -0.52 74.96 -7.66
C ARG A 257 -0.18 73.92 -8.72
N GLN A 258 1.11 73.65 -8.91
CA GLN A 258 1.57 72.54 -9.75
C GLN A 258 1.41 71.23 -8.97
N VAL A 259 0.53 70.35 -9.44
CA VAL A 259 0.41 68.98 -8.93
C VAL A 259 1.26 68.08 -9.81
N ARG A 260 2.35 67.57 -9.25
CA ARG A 260 3.21 66.56 -9.90
C ARG A 260 2.75 65.19 -9.43
N THR A 261 2.24 64.39 -10.36
CA THR A 261 1.91 62.99 -10.09
C THR A 261 3.02 62.14 -10.66
N ILE A 262 3.74 61.45 -9.78
CA ILE A 262 4.80 60.51 -10.15
C ILE A 262 4.17 59.12 -10.08
N VAL A 263 4.09 58.44 -11.22
CA VAL A 263 3.62 57.06 -11.29
C VAL A 263 4.86 56.18 -11.45
N GLU A 264 5.11 55.35 -10.44
CA GLU A 264 6.21 54.38 -10.44
C GLU A 264 5.64 52.97 -10.56
N GLU A 265 6.20 52.19 -11.49
CA GLU A 265 5.83 50.79 -11.67
C GLU A 265 6.93 49.91 -11.06
N VAL A 266 6.58 49.16 -10.01
CA VAL A 266 7.52 48.35 -9.22
C VAL A 266 7.20 46.87 -9.42
N GLN A 267 8.18 46.11 -9.89
CA GLN A 267 8.17 44.64 -9.90
C GLN A 267 9.34 44.14 -9.05
N ASP A 268 9.08 43.20 -8.12
CA ASP A 268 10.06 42.60 -7.20
C ASP A 268 10.94 43.63 -6.46
N GLY A 269 10.34 44.74 -6.01
CA GLY A 269 11.04 45.73 -5.18
C GLY A 269 12.09 46.58 -5.92
N LYS A 270 12.20 46.49 -7.24
CA LYS A 270 12.99 47.42 -8.07
C LYS A 270 12.06 48.27 -8.96
N VAL A 271 12.31 49.58 -8.99
CA VAL A 271 11.60 50.53 -9.86
C VAL A 271 12.07 50.31 -11.29
N VAL A 272 11.19 49.84 -12.17
CA VAL A 272 11.53 49.44 -13.54
C VAL A 272 11.20 50.53 -14.57
N SER A 273 10.32 51.47 -14.21
CA SER A 273 9.92 52.60 -15.05
C SER A 273 9.37 53.76 -14.18
N SER A 274 9.77 54.99 -14.50
CA SER A 274 9.28 56.21 -13.84
C SER A 274 8.84 57.23 -14.89
N ARG A 275 7.58 57.68 -14.80
CA ARG A 275 7.01 58.68 -15.71
C ARG A 275 6.37 59.82 -14.91
N GLU A 276 6.93 61.02 -15.06
CA GLU A 276 6.41 62.25 -14.45
C GLU A 276 5.39 62.90 -15.39
N GLN A 277 4.19 63.18 -14.88
CA GLN A 277 3.20 64.02 -15.57
C GLN A 277 2.92 65.28 -14.75
N VAL A 278 3.12 66.44 -15.38
CA VAL A 278 2.90 67.76 -14.78
C VAL A 278 1.60 68.32 -15.34
N ALA A 279 0.56 68.39 -14.51
CA ALA A 279 -0.69 69.04 -14.87
C ALA A 279 -0.73 70.45 -14.26
N LEU A 280 -0.79 71.46 -15.14
CA LEU A 280 -1.02 72.85 -14.75
C LEU A 280 -2.54 73.08 -14.66
N THR A 281 -3.06 73.18 -13.44
CA THR A 281 -4.43 73.66 -13.23
C THR A 281 -4.35 75.12 -12.83
N THR A 282 -4.68 75.99 -13.78
CA THR A 282 -4.92 77.42 -13.52
C THR A 282 -6.33 77.55 -12.97
N ARG A 283 -6.48 78.17 -11.79
CA ARG A 283 -7.77 78.57 -11.25
C ARG A 283 -8.04 80.02 -11.62
#